data_AF-A0AAU4V0L7-F1
#
_entry.id   AF-A0AAU4V0L7-F1
#
_cell.length_a   1.000
_cell.length_b   1.000
_cell.length_c   1.000
_cell.angle_alpha   90.00
_cell.angle_beta   90.00
_cell.angle_gamma   90.00
#
_symmetry.space_group_name_H-M   'P 1'
#
loop_
_entity.id
_entity.type
_entity.pdbx_description
1 polymer ?
#
loop_
_entity_poly.entity_id
_entity_poly.type
_entity_poly.pdbx_seq_one_letter_code
_entity_poly.pdbx_strand_id
1 'polypeptide(L)'
;MSFEDELAEALRRTGESFAVDAGALAQAGERRGRRLARRRAALAGGSALVLVLIATAGAYSGGLFGGSGAQGAVRVAAPPPTPPGNGRLTGTGAVTAEQMIGNLKSLLPGGRLTEPEARGTDDELGPRVGAVYDDGKGPAAISLGLQRVDPFSSGSRAHTECGDENLHAYDDCRTEQLPNGSRLLLHQGYEYPDRRTDTKVWRAVLVTAQGFLVDASEWNAAADKGAPVSRIDPPLTIEQLKALVTSDTWHPALNDLPAADPEPAPRPESIALRDRKAVDALEQLMNRFEITVPIASKGGQGTYGYVVLDDGKGKSLVQINVQSNANPSGFTGNPAVTTESDGTKVKVAAEPGEKVRSVTQWKVDTLRKDGLRVVVSAFNTADQNGPATRPSPALTMGQLRQIALAPEWKVGTPAR
;
A
#
# COMPACT_ATOMS: atom_id res chain seq x y z
N MET A 1 0.38 42.94 -23.97
CA MET A 1 -0.06 41.65 -23.44
C MET A 1 0.91 41.25 -22.35
N SER A 2 0.43 40.60 -21.27
CA SER A 2 1.34 40.12 -20.22
C SER A 2 2.02 38.83 -20.67
N PHE A 3 3.20 38.52 -20.11
CA PHE A 3 3.88 37.24 -20.34
C PHE A 3 3.00 36.03 -20.01
N GLU A 4 2.12 36.19 -19.02
CA GLU A 4 1.19 35.17 -18.56
C GLU A 4 0.11 34.88 -19.62
N ASP A 5 -0.38 35.92 -20.29
CA ASP A 5 -1.33 35.79 -21.41
C ASP A 5 -0.67 35.07 -22.60
N GLU A 6 0.58 35.43 -22.92
CA GLU A 6 1.31 34.81 -24.03
C GLU A 6 1.66 33.33 -23.75
N LEU A 7 2.00 32.99 -22.51
CA LEU A 7 2.25 31.62 -22.09
C LEU A 7 0.97 30.77 -22.13
N ALA A 8 -0.15 31.32 -21.65
CA ALA A 8 -1.44 30.64 -21.69
C ALA A 8 -1.89 30.38 -23.14
N GLU A 9 -1.71 31.35 -24.02
CA GLU A 9 -2.02 31.23 -25.44
C GLU A 9 -1.11 30.20 -26.12
N ALA A 10 0.18 30.15 -25.78
CA ALA A 10 1.14 29.18 -26.30
C ALA A 10 0.83 27.74 -25.86
N LEU A 11 0.43 27.54 -24.60
CA LEU A 11 0.00 26.26 -24.07
C LEU A 11 -1.30 25.79 -24.72
N ARG A 12 -2.27 26.69 -24.94
CA ARG A 12 -3.53 26.34 -25.61
C ARG A 12 -3.30 25.93 -27.06
N ARG A 13 -2.45 26.65 -27.79
CA ARG A 13 -2.04 26.30 -29.15
C ARG A 13 -1.32 24.94 -29.24
N THR A 14 -0.53 24.61 -28.22
CA THR A 14 0.19 23.32 -28.15
C THR A 14 -0.75 22.18 -27.76
N GLY A 15 -1.75 22.44 -26.93
CA GLY A 15 -2.79 21.46 -26.61
C GLY A 15 -3.68 21.14 -27.82
N GLU A 16 -4.03 22.15 -28.61
CA GLU A 16 -4.85 21.99 -29.82
C GLU A 16 -4.13 21.26 -30.96
N SER A 17 -2.80 21.20 -30.96
CA SER A 17 -2.02 20.45 -31.96
C SER A 17 -1.84 18.96 -31.64
N PHE A 18 -2.25 18.50 -30.46
CA PHE A 18 -2.29 17.07 -30.11
C PHE A 18 -3.55 16.40 -30.69
N ALA A 19 -3.51 16.09 -31.98
CA ALA A 19 -4.44 15.16 -32.59
C ALA A 19 -3.87 13.74 -32.48
N VAL A 20 -4.47 12.91 -31.63
CA VAL A 20 -4.11 11.49 -31.54
C VAL A 20 -4.69 10.76 -32.75
N ASP A 21 -3.83 10.24 -33.63
CA ASP A 21 -4.25 9.35 -34.72
C ASP A 21 -4.65 7.99 -34.15
N ALA A 22 -5.93 7.87 -33.79
CA ALA A 22 -6.52 6.65 -33.28
C ALA A 22 -6.37 5.46 -34.26
N GLY A 23 -6.30 5.75 -35.57
CA GLY A 23 -6.06 4.75 -36.61
C GLY A 23 -4.64 4.19 -36.56
N ALA A 24 -3.63 5.04 -36.37
CA ALA A 24 -2.25 4.61 -36.19
C ALA A 24 -2.06 3.77 -34.91
N LEU A 25 -2.73 4.14 -33.81
CA LEU A 25 -2.72 3.37 -32.56
C LEU A 25 -3.41 2.01 -32.71
N ALA A 26 -4.56 1.96 -33.39
CA ALA A 26 -5.25 0.70 -33.67
C ALA A 26 -4.41 -0.23 -34.55
N GLN A 27 -3.75 0.30 -35.60
CA GLN A 27 -2.85 -0.47 -36.45
C GLN A 27 -1.60 -0.96 -35.71
N ALA A 28 -1.02 -0.14 -34.83
CA ALA A 28 0.09 -0.54 -33.98
C ALA A 28 -0.32 -1.66 -33.00
N GLY A 29 -1.50 -1.53 -32.40
CA GLY A 29 -2.12 -2.56 -31.55
C GLY A 29 -2.36 -3.86 -32.30
N GLU A 30 -2.89 -3.79 -33.53
CA GLU A 30 -3.12 -4.96 -34.38
C GLU A 30 -1.81 -5.66 -34.77
N ARG A 31 -0.79 -4.91 -35.18
CA ARG A 31 0.54 -5.46 -35.51
C ARG A 31 1.17 -6.15 -34.30
N ARG A 32 1.01 -5.58 -33.11
CA ARG A 32 1.46 -6.16 -31.84
C ARG A 32 0.69 -7.44 -31.51
N GLY A 33 -0.63 -7.42 -31.68
CA GLY A 33 -1.51 -8.58 -31.49
C GLY A 33 -1.16 -9.74 -32.44
N ARG A 34 -0.95 -9.46 -33.73
CA ARG A 34 -0.52 -10.47 -34.71
C ARG A 34 0.86 -11.06 -34.41
N ARG A 35 1.82 -10.26 -33.92
CA ARG A 35 3.12 -10.78 -33.45
C ARG A 35 2.98 -11.71 -32.23
N LEU A 36 2.14 -11.34 -31.27
CA LEU A 36 1.86 -12.16 -30.09
C LEU A 36 1.12 -13.46 -30.46
N ALA A 37 0.15 -13.40 -31.36
CA ALA A 37 -0.57 -14.58 -31.85
C ALA A 37 0.35 -15.54 -32.61
N ARG A 38 1.26 -15.03 -33.46
CA ARG A 38 2.27 -15.85 -34.16
C ARG A 38 3.27 -16.50 -33.20
N ARG A 39 3.69 -15.79 -32.14
CA ARG A 39 4.54 -16.37 -31.08
C ARG A 39 3.83 -17.48 -30.31
N ARG A 40 2.51 -17.36 -30.11
CA ARG A 40 1.69 -18.40 -29.46
C ARG A 40 1.45 -19.61 -30.38
N ALA A 41 1.29 -19.40 -31.68
CA ALA A 41 1.13 -20.48 -32.66
C ALA A 41 2.41 -21.32 -32.84
N ALA A 42 3.60 -20.76 -32.55
CA ALA A 42 4.86 -21.50 -32.58
C ALA A 42 5.04 -22.50 -31.40
N LEU A 43 4.15 -22.49 -30.40
CA LEU A 43 4.20 -23.36 -29.22
C LEU A 43 3.10 -24.46 -29.21
N ALA A 44 2.27 -24.54 -30.26
CA ALA A 44 1.16 -25.51 -30.36
C ALA A 44 1.33 -26.48 -31.55
N GLY A 45 2.56 -26.87 -31.85
CA GLY A 45 2.86 -27.93 -32.83
C GLY A 45 3.01 -29.28 -32.15
N GLY A 46 1.90 -29.88 -31.70
CA GLY A 46 1.92 -31.24 -31.16
C GLY A 46 0.53 -31.76 -30.78
N SER A 47 0.12 -32.85 -31.44
CA SER A 47 -0.97 -33.80 -31.09
C SER A 47 -2.44 -33.46 -31.46
N ALA A 48 -2.82 -33.94 -32.66
CA ALA A 48 -3.93 -34.84 -32.99
C ALA A 48 -5.37 -34.63 -32.46
N LEU A 49 -6.24 -34.22 -33.40
CA LEU A 49 -7.56 -34.80 -33.75
C LEU A 49 -8.32 -35.64 -32.71
N VAL A 50 -9.40 -35.08 -32.14
CA VAL A 50 -10.62 -35.83 -31.80
C VAL A 50 -11.85 -34.97 -32.12
N LEU A 51 -12.62 -35.40 -33.12
CA LEU A 51 -13.95 -34.89 -33.47
C LEU A 51 -14.99 -35.67 -32.66
N VAL A 52 -15.77 -35.00 -31.81
CA VAL A 52 -17.02 -35.55 -31.27
C VAL A 52 -18.17 -34.61 -31.61
N LEU A 53 -19.08 -35.14 -32.42
CA LEU A 53 -20.35 -34.58 -32.84
C LEU A 53 -21.38 -34.71 -31.71
N ILE A 54 -21.96 -33.60 -31.24
CA ILE A 54 -23.30 -33.60 -30.61
C ILE A 54 -24.08 -32.38 -31.09
N ALA A 55 -25.22 -32.66 -31.72
CA ALA A 55 -26.19 -31.70 -32.23
C ALA A 55 -27.30 -31.41 -31.19
N THR A 56 -27.64 -30.12 -31.05
CA THR A 56 -28.97 -29.46 -30.88
C THR A 56 -29.99 -30.04 -29.87
N ALA A 57 -30.70 -29.29 -29.01
CA ALA A 57 -31.20 -27.90 -29.04
C ALA A 57 -31.77 -27.47 -27.66
N GLY A 58 -31.89 -26.16 -27.42
CA GLY A 58 -32.73 -25.60 -26.34
C GLY A 58 -32.28 -24.22 -25.84
N ALA A 59 -32.93 -23.16 -26.31
CA ALA A 59 -32.54 -21.74 -26.20
C ALA A 59 -32.66 -21.12 -24.79
N TYR A 60 -31.80 -20.16 -24.44
CA TYR A 60 -32.13 -18.71 -24.34
C TYR A 60 -30.90 -17.84 -23.96
N SER A 61 -30.51 -16.99 -24.93
CA SER A 61 -29.84 -15.67 -24.86
C SER A 61 -28.68 -15.37 -23.89
N GLY A 62 -27.49 -15.09 -24.48
CA GLY A 62 -26.68 -13.92 -24.12
C GLY A 62 -25.20 -14.17 -23.75
N GLY A 63 -24.30 -14.20 -24.75
CA GLY A 63 -22.85 -14.09 -24.50
C GLY A 63 -22.00 -14.83 -25.53
N LEU A 64 -21.36 -14.07 -26.42
CA LEU A 64 -20.78 -14.51 -27.68
C LEU A 64 -19.26 -14.81 -27.54
N PHE A 65 -18.88 -16.08 -27.73
CA PHE A 65 -17.58 -16.71 -28.09
C PHE A 65 -16.33 -16.44 -27.21
N GLY A 66 -15.51 -17.43 -26.83
CA GLY A 66 -15.48 -18.86 -27.16
C GLY A 66 -14.26 -19.51 -26.48
N GLY A 67 -14.47 -20.69 -25.89
CA GLY A 67 -13.47 -21.39 -25.08
C GLY A 67 -12.58 -22.35 -25.85
N SER A 68 -11.58 -22.88 -25.15
CA SER A 68 -11.19 -24.30 -25.21
C SER A 68 -10.33 -24.59 -23.98
N GLY A 69 -10.68 -25.68 -23.29
CA GLY A 69 -10.08 -26.06 -22.02
C GLY A 69 -8.58 -26.30 -22.13
N ALA A 70 -7.83 -25.63 -21.26
CA ALA A 70 -6.66 -26.20 -20.64
C ALA A 70 -6.96 -26.23 -19.14
N GLN A 71 -6.65 -27.37 -18.54
CA GLN A 71 -6.79 -27.67 -17.12
C GLN A 71 -6.24 -26.53 -16.26
N GLY A 72 -6.92 -26.26 -15.15
CA GLY A 72 -6.58 -25.18 -14.23
C GLY A 72 -5.14 -25.27 -13.76
N ALA A 73 -4.33 -24.30 -14.18
CA ALA A 73 -3.18 -23.85 -13.43
C ALA A 73 -3.61 -22.54 -12.78
N VAL A 74 -3.83 -22.58 -11.47
CA VAL A 74 -4.18 -21.41 -10.68
C VAL A 74 -2.86 -20.67 -10.45
N ARG A 75 -2.61 -19.64 -11.26
CA ARG A 75 -1.40 -18.83 -11.11
C ARG A 75 -1.43 -18.08 -9.78
N VAL A 76 -0.39 -18.25 -8.96
CA VAL A 76 -0.15 -17.41 -7.78
C VAL A 76 0.11 -15.99 -8.27
N ALA A 77 -0.81 -15.05 -8.03
CA ALA A 77 -0.60 -13.69 -8.50
C ALA A 77 0.52 -13.00 -7.71
N ALA A 78 1.21 -12.08 -8.37
CA ALA A 78 2.30 -11.32 -7.79
C ALA A 78 1.77 -10.29 -6.77
N PRO A 79 2.56 -9.93 -5.73
CA PRO A 79 2.29 -8.77 -4.89
C PRO A 79 2.27 -7.49 -5.75
N PRO A 80 1.69 -6.38 -5.25
CA PRO A 80 1.64 -5.12 -6.00
C PRO A 80 3.03 -4.66 -6.45
N PRO A 81 3.14 -4.00 -7.63
CA PRO A 81 4.41 -3.56 -8.16
C PRO A 81 5.07 -2.53 -7.23
N THR A 82 6.32 -2.79 -6.88
CA THR A 82 7.21 -1.85 -6.20
C THR A 82 7.42 -0.61 -7.09
N PRO A 83 7.50 0.62 -6.54
CA PRO A 83 7.77 1.82 -7.33
C PRO A 83 9.04 1.68 -8.19
N PRO A 84 9.06 2.24 -9.41
CA PRO A 84 10.24 2.19 -10.27
C PRO A 84 11.26 3.20 -9.73
N GLY A 85 12.23 2.71 -8.97
CA GLY A 85 13.34 3.51 -8.45
C GLY A 85 14.56 2.62 -8.30
N ASN A 86 15.54 2.86 -9.17
CA ASN A 86 16.86 2.25 -9.28
C ASN A 86 16.91 1.15 -10.36
N GLY A 87 17.69 1.42 -11.40
CA GLY A 87 17.77 0.63 -12.62
C GLY A 87 18.11 -0.84 -12.37
N ARG A 88 17.75 -1.71 -13.31
CA ARG A 88 18.10 -3.15 -13.41
C ARG A 88 19.19 -3.61 -12.44
N LEU A 89 18.80 -4.02 -11.23
CA LEU A 89 19.70 -4.60 -10.22
C LEU A 89 19.70 -6.13 -10.36
N THR A 90 20.11 -6.64 -11.51
CA THR A 90 20.30 -8.08 -11.74
C THR A 90 21.62 -8.52 -11.14
N GLY A 91 21.63 -9.65 -10.44
CA GLY A 91 22.85 -10.35 -10.04
C GLY A 91 23.52 -11.06 -11.22
N THR A 92 24.52 -11.89 -10.93
CA THR A 92 25.26 -12.62 -11.97
C THR A 92 24.56 -13.89 -12.46
N GLY A 93 23.49 -14.31 -11.78
CA GLY A 93 22.81 -15.58 -12.03
C GLY A 93 23.43 -16.74 -11.26
N ALA A 94 24.23 -16.47 -10.22
CA ALA A 94 24.87 -17.51 -9.41
C ALA A 94 23.85 -18.41 -8.69
N VAL A 95 22.63 -17.92 -8.47
CA VAL A 95 21.52 -18.72 -7.94
C VAL A 95 20.38 -18.79 -8.96
N THR A 96 20.08 -20.00 -9.44
CA THR A 96 19.03 -20.24 -10.44
C THR A 96 17.63 -20.33 -9.83
N ALA A 97 16.60 -20.28 -10.67
CA ALA A 97 15.21 -20.50 -10.26
C ALA A 97 15.01 -21.87 -9.60
N GLU A 98 15.64 -22.93 -10.09
CA GLU A 98 15.58 -24.28 -9.51
C GLU A 98 16.23 -24.33 -8.12
N GLN A 99 17.36 -23.64 -7.93
CA GLN A 99 17.99 -23.53 -6.63
C GLN A 99 17.11 -22.76 -5.65
N MET A 100 16.42 -21.70 -6.08
CA MET A 100 15.44 -20.98 -5.27
C MET A 100 14.28 -21.90 -4.81
N ILE A 101 13.76 -22.76 -5.70
CA ILE A 101 12.74 -23.76 -5.35
C ILE A 101 13.30 -24.79 -4.36
N GLY A 102 14.53 -25.27 -4.59
CA GLY A 102 15.22 -26.21 -3.70
C GLY A 102 15.41 -25.65 -2.29
N ASN A 103 15.81 -24.37 -2.19
CA ASN A 103 15.98 -23.65 -0.93
C ASN A 103 14.65 -23.47 -0.19
N LEU A 104 13.57 -23.09 -0.89
CA LEU A 104 12.25 -23.03 -0.26
C LEU A 104 11.85 -24.41 0.27
N LYS A 105 12.00 -25.46 -0.53
CA LYS A 105 11.63 -26.82 -0.15
C LYS A 105 12.40 -27.33 1.07
N SER A 106 13.68 -27.00 1.20
CA SER A 106 14.51 -27.46 2.32
C SER A 106 14.17 -26.77 3.64
N LEU A 107 13.56 -25.57 3.60
CA LEU A 107 13.18 -24.79 4.77
C LEU A 107 11.75 -25.05 5.25
N LEU A 108 10.92 -25.74 4.45
CA LEU A 108 9.56 -26.10 4.84
C LEU A 108 9.53 -27.37 5.71
N PRO A 109 8.57 -27.49 6.64
CA PRO A 109 8.48 -28.58 7.61
C PRO A 109 7.96 -29.90 7.00
N GLY A 110 8.40 -30.27 5.79
CA GLY A 110 7.86 -31.36 4.98
C GLY A 110 6.75 -30.88 4.04
N GLY A 111 5.87 -31.78 3.59
CA GLY A 111 4.77 -31.47 2.67
C GLY A 111 5.15 -31.50 1.18
N ARG A 112 4.19 -31.18 0.32
CA ARG A 112 4.34 -31.21 -1.14
C ARG A 112 4.24 -29.80 -1.71
N LEU A 113 5.17 -29.47 -2.60
CA LEU A 113 5.10 -28.27 -3.45
C LEU A 113 4.59 -28.66 -4.83
N THR A 114 3.58 -27.94 -5.30
CA THR A 114 3.03 -28.01 -6.66
C THR A 114 3.05 -26.64 -7.31
N GLU A 115 3.05 -26.63 -8.65
CA GLU A 115 3.04 -25.39 -9.44
C GLU A 115 4.14 -24.39 -9.01
N PRO A 116 5.40 -24.83 -8.84
CA PRO A 116 6.45 -23.92 -8.43
C PRO A 116 6.73 -22.89 -9.53
N GLU A 117 6.77 -21.63 -9.14
CA GLU A 117 7.21 -20.51 -9.97
C GLU A 117 8.40 -19.85 -9.28
N ALA A 118 9.50 -19.68 -10.00
CA ALA A 118 10.68 -19.05 -9.43
C ALA A 118 11.46 -18.24 -10.45
N ARG A 119 12.25 -17.31 -9.93
CA ARG A 119 13.23 -16.49 -10.64
C ARG A 119 14.55 -16.53 -9.89
N GLY A 120 15.63 -16.71 -10.63
CA GLY A 120 16.99 -16.65 -10.12
C GLY A 120 17.47 -15.21 -9.93
N THR A 121 18.75 -15.06 -9.62
CA THR A 121 19.40 -13.76 -9.43
C THR A 121 19.70 -13.02 -10.72
N ASP A 122 19.62 -13.68 -11.88
CA ASP A 122 19.78 -13.09 -13.21
C ASP A 122 18.54 -12.34 -13.72
N ASP A 123 17.38 -12.53 -13.07
CA ASP A 123 16.11 -11.94 -13.52
C ASP A 123 15.98 -10.45 -13.15
N GLU A 124 15.56 -9.62 -14.12
CA GLU A 124 15.40 -8.17 -13.94
C GLU A 124 14.38 -7.77 -12.86
N LEU A 125 13.44 -8.66 -12.52
CA LEU A 125 12.44 -8.47 -11.46
C LEU A 125 12.93 -8.99 -10.09
N GLY A 126 14.16 -9.47 -10.02
CA GLY A 126 14.78 -10.00 -8.81
C GLY A 126 14.34 -11.43 -8.44
N PRO A 127 15.11 -12.09 -7.54
CA PRO A 127 14.84 -13.45 -7.12
C PRO A 127 13.53 -13.54 -6.37
N ARG A 128 12.72 -14.52 -6.78
CA ARG A 128 11.45 -14.85 -6.14
C ARG A 128 11.20 -16.33 -6.25
N VAL A 129 10.52 -16.89 -5.28
CA VAL A 129 9.99 -18.25 -5.34
C VAL A 129 8.57 -18.26 -4.81
N GLY A 130 7.70 -19.05 -5.42
CA GLY A 130 6.38 -19.32 -4.91
C GLY A 130 5.89 -20.67 -5.39
N ALA A 131 4.94 -21.24 -4.66
CA ALA A 131 4.36 -22.54 -4.98
C ALA A 131 3.04 -22.71 -4.23
N VAL A 132 2.27 -23.70 -4.63
CA VAL A 132 1.19 -24.25 -3.80
C VAL A 132 1.79 -25.31 -2.88
N TYR A 133 1.73 -25.06 -1.59
CA TYR A 133 2.16 -25.92 -0.51
C TYR A 133 0.98 -26.71 0.08
N ASP A 134 1.16 -28.01 0.24
CA ASP A 134 0.18 -28.90 0.85
C ASP A 134 0.85 -29.84 1.85
N ASP A 135 0.55 -29.62 3.13
CA ASP A 135 0.98 -30.41 4.29
C ASP A 135 0.01 -31.57 4.61
N GLY A 136 -0.96 -31.85 3.73
CA GLY A 136 -2.02 -32.83 3.92
C GLY A 136 -3.32 -32.25 4.50
N LYS A 137 -3.37 -30.94 4.78
CA LYS A 137 -4.56 -30.26 5.30
C LYS A 137 -5.23 -29.32 4.30
N GLY A 138 -4.80 -29.36 3.03
CA GLY A 138 -5.37 -28.58 1.92
C GLY A 138 -4.32 -27.76 1.18
N PRO A 139 -4.58 -27.23 -0.02
CA PRO A 139 -3.59 -26.41 -0.74
C PRO A 139 -3.51 -24.98 -0.19
N ALA A 140 -2.30 -24.45 -0.04
CA ALA A 140 -2.02 -23.09 0.43
C ALA A 140 -0.90 -22.46 -0.41
N ALA A 141 -1.07 -21.22 -0.88
CA ALA A 141 -0.01 -20.52 -1.58
C ALA A 141 1.06 -20.08 -0.59
N ILE A 142 2.33 -20.17 -1.00
CA ILE A 142 3.47 -19.58 -0.33
C ILE A 142 4.31 -18.82 -1.36
N SER A 143 4.84 -17.67 -0.96
CA SER A 143 5.75 -16.88 -1.77
C SER A 143 6.84 -16.24 -0.92
N LEU A 144 8.04 -16.13 -1.48
CA LEU A 144 9.16 -15.42 -0.90
C LEU A 144 9.90 -14.61 -1.98
N GLY A 145 10.24 -13.36 -1.65
CA GLY A 145 11.07 -12.47 -2.48
C GLY A 145 12.36 -12.08 -1.75
N LEU A 146 13.42 -11.85 -2.53
CA LEU A 146 14.73 -11.41 -2.04
C LEU A 146 15.14 -10.09 -2.68
N GLN A 147 15.66 -9.16 -1.90
CA GLN A 147 16.14 -7.87 -2.40
C GLN A 147 17.36 -7.36 -1.63
N ARG A 148 18.12 -6.47 -2.27
CA ARG A 148 19.08 -5.60 -1.60
C ARG A 148 18.45 -4.23 -1.40
N VAL A 149 18.58 -3.68 -0.19
CA VAL A 149 17.98 -2.40 0.22
C VAL A 149 18.97 -1.61 1.06
N ASP A 150 18.80 -0.29 1.13
CA ASP A 150 19.42 0.50 2.19
C ASP A 150 18.68 0.21 3.51
N PRO A 151 19.31 -0.44 4.50
CA PRO A 151 18.65 -0.84 5.73
C PRO A 151 18.19 0.34 6.60
N PHE A 152 18.74 1.54 6.36
CA PHE A 152 18.38 2.75 7.10
C PHE A 152 17.40 3.65 6.33
N SER A 153 16.95 3.22 5.16
CA SER A 153 15.97 3.95 4.37
C SER A 153 14.58 3.97 5.03
N SER A 154 13.80 4.99 4.68
CA SER A 154 12.38 5.11 5.01
C SER A 154 11.58 3.92 4.46
N GLY A 155 11.89 3.47 3.24
CA GLY A 155 11.29 2.29 2.62
C GLY A 155 11.54 1.01 3.42
N SER A 156 12.80 0.73 3.77
CA SER A 156 13.17 -0.45 4.59
C SER A 156 12.52 -0.45 5.97
N ARG A 157 12.41 0.73 6.60
CA ARG A 157 11.67 0.88 7.85
C ARG A 157 10.19 0.52 7.68
N ALA A 158 9.54 1.04 6.66
CA ALA A 158 8.13 0.79 6.36
C ALA A 158 7.84 -0.70 6.07
N HIS A 159 8.80 -1.44 5.49
CA HIS A 159 8.67 -2.89 5.28
C HIS A 159 8.66 -3.70 6.58
N THR A 160 9.19 -3.15 7.68
CA THR A 160 9.34 -3.86 8.96
C THR A 160 8.48 -3.28 10.08
N GLU A 161 7.57 -2.36 9.76
CA GLU A 161 6.66 -1.73 10.71
C GLU A 161 5.26 -2.34 10.59
N CYS A 162 4.59 -2.48 11.73
CA CYS A 162 3.19 -2.85 11.73
C CYS A 162 2.35 -1.77 11.07
N GLY A 163 1.42 -2.22 10.23
CA GLY A 163 0.39 -1.37 9.70
C GLY A 163 -0.45 -0.78 10.82
N ASP A 164 -1.17 0.26 10.45
CA ASP A 164 -2.05 0.98 11.35
C ASP A 164 -3.37 0.21 11.54
N GLU A 165 -3.64 -0.31 12.74
CA GLU A 165 -4.88 -1.09 13.02
C GLU A 165 -6.17 -0.30 12.76
N ASN A 166 -6.15 1.02 12.92
CA ASN A 166 -7.33 1.86 12.68
C ASN A 166 -7.58 2.06 11.17
N LEU A 167 -6.59 1.80 10.32
CA LEU A 167 -6.73 1.85 8.87
C LEU A 167 -6.91 0.45 8.26
N HIS A 168 -6.28 -0.56 8.87
CA HIS A 168 -6.23 -1.92 8.39
C HIS A 168 -6.33 -2.89 9.57
N ALA A 169 -7.48 -3.54 9.71
CA ALA A 169 -7.65 -4.59 10.72
C ALA A 169 -6.77 -5.80 10.38
N TYR A 170 -6.07 -6.32 11.38
CA TYR A 170 -5.30 -7.57 11.33
C TYR A 170 -5.52 -8.40 12.59
N ASP A 171 -5.19 -9.70 12.54
CA ASP A 171 -5.34 -10.62 13.66
C ASP A 171 -4.20 -10.43 14.69
N ASP A 172 -2.96 -10.25 14.23
CA ASP A 172 -1.79 -9.93 15.07
C ASP A 172 -0.69 -9.25 14.25
N CYS A 173 0.09 -8.37 14.87
CA CYS A 173 1.27 -7.80 14.26
C CYS A 173 2.32 -7.41 15.31
N ARG A 174 3.57 -7.80 15.06
CA ARG A 174 4.71 -7.37 15.87
C ARG A 174 5.95 -7.07 15.05
N THR A 175 6.70 -6.07 15.51
CA THR A 175 8.04 -5.74 15.03
C THR A 175 9.05 -6.15 16.09
N GLU A 176 10.10 -6.86 15.70
CA GLU A 176 11.20 -7.29 16.55
C GLU A 176 12.54 -6.69 16.08
N GLN A 177 13.38 -6.32 17.03
CA GLN A 177 14.79 -6.00 16.79
C GLN A 177 15.62 -7.22 17.20
N LEU A 178 16.23 -7.89 16.23
CA LEU A 178 17.06 -9.07 16.46
C LEU A 178 18.45 -8.67 17.01
N PRO A 179 19.14 -9.56 17.76
CA PRO A 179 20.45 -9.25 18.36
C PRO A 179 21.54 -8.82 17.38
N ASN A 180 21.44 -9.24 16.12
CA ASN A 180 22.38 -8.87 15.06
C ASN A 180 22.07 -7.51 14.40
N GLY A 181 21.14 -6.72 14.96
CA GLY A 181 20.73 -5.44 14.41
C GLY A 181 19.69 -5.51 13.29
N SER A 182 19.23 -6.71 12.91
CA SER A 182 18.16 -6.86 11.92
C SER A 182 16.79 -6.51 12.49
N ARG A 183 15.92 -5.95 11.66
CA ARG A 183 14.51 -5.68 11.97
C ARG A 183 13.64 -6.75 11.33
N LEU A 184 12.67 -7.24 12.09
CA LEU A 184 11.75 -8.30 11.66
C LEU A 184 10.31 -7.86 11.88
N LEU A 185 9.47 -7.98 10.86
CA LEU A 185 8.02 -7.89 10.96
C LEU A 185 7.42 -9.30 10.94
N LEU A 186 6.43 -9.53 11.80
CA LEU A 186 5.59 -10.72 11.80
C LEU A 186 4.14 -10.25 11.84
N HIS A 187 3.35 -10.65 10.85
CA HIS A 187 1.99 -10.16 10.63
C HIS A 187 1.03 -11.32 10.30
N GLN A 188 -0.14 -11.30 10.92
CA GLN A 188 -1.25 -12.20 10.65
C GLN A 188 -2.50 -11.39 10.34
N GLY A 189 -3.09 -11.57 9.16
CA GLY A 189 -4.31 -10.84 8.80
C GLY A 189 -5.00 -11.42 7.57
N TYR A 190 -5.57 -10.54 6.76
CA TYR A 190 -6.38 -10.89 5.59
C TYR A 190 -5.81 -10.26 4.32
N GLU A 191 -5.95 -10.94 3.18
CA GLU A 191 -5.56 -10.41 1.87
C GLU A 191 -6.29 -9.10 1.56
N TYR A 192 -7.55 -8.99 1.98
CA TYR A 192 -8.35 -7.79 1.83
C TYR A 192 -8.65 -7.17 3.20
N PRO A 193 -8.21 -5.93 3.47
CA PRO A 193 -8.50 -5.24 4.72
C PRO A 193 -10.00 -5.06 5.00
N ASP A 194 -10.83 -4.99 3.95
CA ASP A 194 -12.29 -4.90 4.07
C ASP A 194 -12.98 -6.24 4.37
N ARG A 195 -12.20 -7.32 4.48
CA ARG A 195 -12.66 -8.69 4.76
C ARG A 195 -13.79 -9.17 3.84
N ARG A 196 -13.82 -8.71 2.59
CA ARG A 196 -14.79 -9.19 1.58
C ARG A 196 -14.62 -10.67 1.24
N THR A 197 -13.47 -11.26 1.58
CA THR A 197 -13.25 -12.70 1.58
C THR A 197 -12.51 -13.11 2.85
N ASP A 198 -12.67 -14.37 3.25
CA ASP A 198 -11.97 -14.97 4.40
C ASP A 198 -10.55 -15.45 4.08
N THR A 199 -9.97 -14.97 2.97
CA THR A 199 -8.61 -15.32 2.58
C THR A 199 -7.63 -14.65 3.55
N LYS A 200 -7.02 -15.46 4.42
CA LYS A 200 -5.99 -15.01 5.33
C LYS A 200 -4.64 -14.93 4.64
N VAL A 201 -3.81 -13.98 5.08
CA VAL A 201 -2.41 -13.87 4.71
C VAL A 201 -1.55 -13.70 5.96
N TRP A 202 -0.57 -14.59 6.13
CA TRP A 202 0.46 -14.45 7.15
C TRP A 202 1.78 -14.09 6.48
N ARG A 203 2.51 -13.15 7.06
CA ARG A 203 3.69 -12.54 6.45
C ARG A 203 4.81 -12.33 7.45
N ALA A 204 6.03 -12.59 7.02
CA ALA A 204 7.24 -12.23 7.75
C ALA A 204 8.18 -11.43 6.84
N VAL A 205 8.78 -10.36 7.35
CA VAL A 205 9.73 -9.54 6.60
C VAL A 205 10.96 -9.26 7.45
N LEU A 206 12.13 -9.69 6.96
CA LEU A 206 13.42 -9.40 7.58
C LEU A 206 14.15 -8.32 6.78
N VAL A 207 14.66 -7.29 7.47
CA VAL A 207 15.67 -6.37 6.95
C VAL A 207 16.92 -6.45 7.83
N THR A 208 18.04 -6.87 7.26
CA THR A 208 19.31 -7.00 7.99
C THR A 208 20.11 -5.71 7.99
N ALA A 209 21.03 -5.54 8.95
CA ALA A 209 21.95 -4.40 8.98
C ALA A 209 22.90 -4.35 7.76
N GLN A 210 23.04 -5.45 7.01
CA GLN A 210 23.83 -5.54 5.77
C GLN A 210 23.01 -5.14 4.52
N GLY A 211 21.73 -4.82 4.68
CA GLY A 211 20.85 -4.43 3.57
C GLY A 211 20.26 -5.60 2.81
N PHE A 212 20.04 -6.74 3.48
CA PHE A 212 19.25 -7.84 2.92
C PHE A 212 17.78 -7.65 3.30
N LEU A 213 16.89 -7.79 2.33
CA LEU A 213 15.44 -7.88 2.56
C LEU A 213 14.95 -9.26 2.13
N VAL A 214 14.28 -9.96 3.04
CA VAL A 214 13.60 -11.24 2.80
C VAL A 214 12.14 -11.06 3.19
N ASP A 215 11.22 -11.24 2.23
CA ASP A 215 9.77 -11.06 2.43
C ASP A 215 9.04 -12.34 2.04
N ALA A 216 8.43 -12.99 3.03
CA ALA A 216 7.68 -14.22 2.84
C ALA A 216 6.21 -14.02 3.22
N SER A 217 5.30 -14.51 2.38
CA SER A 217 3.86 -14.52 2.63
C SER A 217 3.28 -15.90 2.32
N GLU A 218 2.26 -16.28 3.05
CA GLU A 218 1.47 -17.48 2.81
C GLU A 218 -0.02 -17.21 3.01
N TRP A 219 -0.86 -17.99 2.33
CA TRP A 219 -2.31 -17.85 2.36
C TRP A 219 -2.98 -19.15 2.77
N ASN A 220 -4.18 -19.05 3.34
CA ASN A 220 -5.02 -20.21 3.68
C ASN A 220 -5.80 -20.77 2.46
N ALA A 221 -5.36 -20.44 1.26
CA ALA A 221 -5.95 -20.80 -0.03
C ALA A 221 -4.84 -21.06 -1.06
N ALA A 222 -5.15 -21.79 -2.13
CA ALA A 222 -4.16 -22.14 -3.17
C ALA A 222 -3.61 -20.94 -3.98
N ALA A 223 -4.18 -19.75 -3.80
CA ALA A 223 -3.70 -18.49 -4.34
C ALA A 223 -4.11 -17.34 -3.43
N ASP A 224 -3.46 -16.19 -3.59
CA ASP A 224 -3.81 -14.94 -2.93
C ASP A 224 -5.23 -14.49 -3.29
N LYS A 225 -5.65 -14.68 -4.54
CA LYS A 225 -6.93 -14.20 -5.06
C LYS A 225 -7.70 -15.25 -5.84
N GLY A 226 -9.02 -15.22 -5.70
CA GLY A 226 -9.95 -16.02 -6.50
C GLY A 226 -9.96 -17.52 -6.20
N ALA A 227 -9.00 -18.04 -5.42
CA ALA A 227 -9.02 -19.41 -4.94
C ALA A 227 -9.93 -19.54 -3.69
N PRO A 228 -10.67 -20.65 -3.55
CA PRO A 228 -11.42 -20.92 -2.33
C PRO A 228 -10.46 -21.16 -1.17
N VAL A 229 -10.86 -20.71 0.02
CA VAL A 229 -10.19 -21.04 1.28
C VAL A 229 -10.19 -22.56 1.47
N SER A 230 -9.02 -23.13 1.76
CA SER A 230 -8.85 -24.58 1.95
C SER A 230 -8.75 -24.99 3.43
N ARG A 231 -8.41 -24.03 4.30
CA ARG A 231 -8.12 -24.23 5.72
C ARG A 231 -8.38 -22.94 6.50
N ILE A 232 -8.49 -23.02 7.82
CA ILE A 232 -8.76 -21.84 8.67
C ILE A 232 -7.59 -20.85 8.62
N ASP A 233 -6.38 -21.33 8.93
CA ASP A 233 -5.16 -20.53 8.97
C ASP A 233 -4.13 -21.03 7.95
N PRO A 234 -3.22 -20.17 7.45
CA PRO A 234 -2.09 -20.59 6.65
C PRO A 234 -1.24 -21.71 7.31
N PRO A 235 -0.55 -22.53 6.50
CA PRO A 235 0.11 -23.76 6.96
C PRO A 235 1.27 -23.57 7.94
N LEU A 236 2.11 -22.55 7.78
CA LEU A 236 3.26 -22.34 8.65
C LEU A 236 2.84 -21.59 9.91
N THR A 237 3.43 -21.94 11.04
CA THR A 237 3.32 -21.10 12.24
C THR A 237 4.12 -19.81 12.04
N ILE A 238 3.80 -18.76 12.81
CA ILE A 238 4.58 -17.51 12.76
C ILE A 238 6.06 -17.72 13.09
N GLU A 239 6.38 -18.67 13.98
CA GLU A 239 7.78 -19.02 14.26
C GLU A 239 8.44 -19.78 13.10
N GLN A 240 7.69 -20.57 12.32
CA GLN A 240 8.20 -21.19 11.09
C GLN A 240 8.41 -20.15 9.98
N LEU A 241 7.50 -19.18 9.81
CA LEU A 241 7.71 -18.04 8.91
C LEU A 241 8.92 -17.21 9.31
N LYS A 242 9.11 -16.95 10.62
CA LYS A 242 10.32 -16.31 11.15
C LYS A 242 11.57 -17.09 10.75
N ALA A 243 11.60 -18.39 11.02
CA ALA A 243 12.73 -19.25 10.66
C ALA A 243 13.02 -19.24 9.15
N LEU A 244 11.96 -19.22 8.32
CA LEU A 244 12.07 -19.13 6.86
C LEU A 244 12.78 -17.84 6.43
N VAL A 245 12.39 -16.68 6.95
CA VAL A 245 12.98 -15.40 6.53
C VAL A 245 14.35 -15.12 7.16
N THR A 246 14.66 -15.70 8.32
CA THR A 246 15.96 -15.56 8.99
C THR A 246 16.99 -16.60 8.56
N SER A 247 16.68 -17.47 7.60
CA SER A 247 17.60 -18.53 7.18
C SER A 247 18.76 -18.02 6.34
N ASP A 248 19.98 -18.38 6.74
CA ASP A 248 21.21 -18.12 5.99
C ASP A 248 21.23 -18.81 4.61
N THR A 249 20.31 -19.74 4.35
CA THR A 249 20.14 -20.39 3.02
C THR A 249 19.88 -19.37 1.91
N TRP A 250 19.35 -18.19 2.23
CA TRP A 250 19.12 -17.11 1.26
C TRP A 250 20.35 -16.25 0.97
N HIS A 251 21.39 -16.31 1.81
CA HIS A 251 22.58 -15.46 1.68
C HIS A 251 23.30 -15.59 0.32
N PRO A 252 23.47 -16.77 -0.28
CA PRO A 252 24.09 -16.87 -1.61
C PRO A 252 23.35 -16.03 -2.66
N ALA A 253 22.03 -16.03 -2.67
CA ALA A 253 21.23 -15.25 -3.63
C ALA A 253 21.31 -13.75 -3.32
N LEU A 254 21.20 -13.37 -2.05
CA LEU A 254 21.29 -11.96 -1.61
C LEU A 254 22.67 -11.34 -1.87
N ASN A 255 23.74 -12.12 -1.71
CA ASN A 255 25.11 -11.67 -1.98
C ASN A 255 25.41 -11.54 -3.47
N ASP A 256 24.72 -12.28 -4.34
CA ASP A 256 24.86 -12.16 -5.79
C ASP A 256 24.19 -10.89 -6.35
N LEU A 257 23.23 -10.32 -5.62
CA LEU A 257 22.59 -9.07 -5.99
C LEU A 257 23.51 -7.87 -5.69
N PRO A 258 23.53 -6.85 -6.57
CA PRO A 258 24.25 -5.61 -6.30
C PRO A 258 23.72 -4.92 -5.04
N ALA A 259 24.61 -4.27 -4.29
CA ALA A 259 24.19 -3.47 -3.13
C ALA A 259 23.24 -2.36 -3.59
N ALA A 260 22.22 -2.07 -2.78
CA ALA A 260 21.38 -0.91 -3.02
C ALA A 260 22.16 0.37 -2.75
N ASP A 261 21.95 1.38 -3.58
CA ASP A 261 22.41 2.72 -3.28
C ASP A 261 21.73 3.21 -1.98
N PRO A 262 22.47 3.88 -1.09
CA PRO A 262 21.88 4.52 0.08
C PRO A 262 20.76 5.47 -0.34
N GLU A 263 19.65 5.49 0.41
CA GLU A 263 18.65 6.53 0.23
C GLU A 263 19.36 7.88 0.48
N PRO A 264 19.23 8.85 -0.44
CA PRO A 264 19.76 10.18 -0.20
C PRO A 264 19.29 10.66 1.18
N ALA A 265 20.22 11.15 2.00
CA ALA A 265 19.86 11.70 3.29
C ALA A 265 18.68 12.66 3.10
N PRO A 266 17.63 12.56 3.94
CA PRO A 266 16.50 13.45 3.83
C PRO A 266 17.04 14.87 3.79
N ARG A 267 16.58 15.65 2.80
CA ARG A 267 16.84 17.08 2.79
C ARG A 267 16.47 17.62 4.16
N PRO A 268 17.24 18.58 4.73
CA PRO A 268 16.89 19.18 6.01
C PRO A 268 15.40 19.49 5.98
N GLU A 269 14.64 18.92 6.91
CA GLU A 269 13.19 19.08 6.93
C GLU A 269 12.89 20.57 6.75
N SER A 270 12.02 20.89 5.79
CA SER A 270 11.47 22.24 5.75
C SER A 270 10.90 22.51 7.15
N ILE A 271 11.33 23.62 7.74
CA ILE A 271 10.89 24.01 9.10
C ILE A 271 9.36 24.17 9.12
N ALA A 272 8.73 24.41 7.97
CA ALA A 272 7.29 24.60 7.86
C ALA A 272 6.51 23.31 8.10
N LEU A 273 5.47 23.38 8.94
CA LEU A 273 4.64 22.21 9.28
C LEU A 273 3.96 21.56 8.07
N ARG A 274 3.68 22.35 7.02
CA ARG A 274 3.00 21.87 5.80
C ARG A 274 3.77 20.79 5.03
N ASP A 275 5.08 20.72 5.24
CA ASP A 275 5.99 19.81 4.53
C ASP A 275 6.34 18.57 5.37
N ARG A 276 5.87 18.50 6.62
CA ARG A 276 6.07 17.37 7.53
C ARG A 276 5.01 16.30 7.29
N LYS A 277 5.24 15.09 7.83
CA LYS A 277 4.15 14.11 7.97
C LYS A 277 3.05 14.74 8.83
N ALA A 278 1.80 14.59 8.41
CA ALA A 278 0.71 15.31 9.05
C ALA A 278 0.52 14.91 10.52
N VAL A 279 0.80 13.65 10.89
CA VAL A 279 0.77 13.19 12.29
C VAL A 279 1.81 13.88 13.18
N ASP A 280 3.04 14.04 12.69
CA ASP A 280 4.11 14.73 13.43
C ASP A 280 3.78 16.21 13.62
N ALA A 281 3.19 16.84 12.60
CA ALA A 281 2.71 18.22 12.68
C ALA A 281 1.55 18.36 13.69
N LEU A 282 0.63 17.40 13.73
CA LEU A 282 -0.47 17.38 14.70
C LEU A 282 0.05 17.29 16.15
N GLU A 283 0.98 16.36 16.42
CA GLU A 283 1.58 16.22 17.75
C GLU A 283 2.35 17.47 18.18
N GLN A 284 3.13 18.05 17.26
CA GLN A 284 3.85 19.29 17.53
C GLN A 284 2.90 20.43 17.89
N LEU A 285 1.79 20.57 17.17
CA LEU A 285 0.77 21.59 17.46
C LEU A 285 0.03 21.32 18.77
N MET A 286 -0.27 20.06 19.07
CA MET A 286 -0.87 19.70 20.37
C MET A 286 0.04 20.10 21.53
N ASN A 287 1.33 19.80 21.45
CA ASN A 287 2.31 20.20 22.47
C ASN A 287 2.43 21.73 22.57
N ARG A 288 2.48 22.42 21.42
CA ARG A 288 2.55 23.89 21.32
C ARG A 288 1.35 24.58 21.98
N PHE A 289 0.16 24.03 21.81
CA PHE A 289 -1.08 24.56 22.37
C PHE A 289 -1.44 23.95 23.73
N GLU A 290 -0.49 23.26 24.38
CA GLU A 290 -0.66 22.67 25.71
C GLU A 290 -1.86 21.72 25.80
N ILE A 291 -2.13 21.00 24.72
CA ILE A 291 -3.14 19.94 24.66
C ILE A 291 -2.52 18.66 25.24
N THR A 292 -2.71 18.46 26.54
CA THR A 292 -2.03 17.43 27.35
C THR A 292 -2.77 16.10 27.43
N VAL A 293 -3.81 15.89 26.63
CA VAL A 293 -4.55 14.62 26.62
C VAL A 293 -3.63 13.50 26.14
N PRO A 294 -3.46 12.39 26.89
CA PRO A 294 -2.55 11.32 26.51
C PRO A 294 -2.87 10.70 25.15
N ILE A 295 -1.84 10.46 24.34
CA ILE A 295 -1.95 9.76 23.06
C ILE A 295 -1.82 8.26 23.33
N ALA A 296 -2.91 7.52 23.13
CA ALA A 296 -2.96 6.07 23.25
C ALA A 296 -2.43 5.36 22.00
N SER A 297 -2.69 5.91 20.81
CA SER A 297 -2.10 5.46 19.56
C SER A 297 -2.06 6.59 18.54
N LYS A 298 -1.28 6.44 17.48
CA LYS A 298 -1.15 7.43 16.42
C LYS A 298 -0.74 6.76 15.11
N GLY A 299 -1.00 7.44 14.00
CA GLY A 299 -0.61 6.94 12.70
C GLY A 299 -1.04 7.85 11.56
N GLY A 300 -1.06 7.27 10.35
CA GLY A 300 -1.32 7.98 9.10
C GLY A 300 -0.14 7.99 8.13
N GLN A 301 -0.36 8.60 6.97
CA GLN A 301 0.56 8.55 5.83
C GLN A 301 0.59 9.88 5.08
N GLY A 302 1.80 10.41 4.87
CA GLY A 302 2.03 11.63 4.10
C GLY A 302 1.23 12.82 4.62
N THR A 303 0.25 13.25 3.83
CA THR A 303 -0.63 14.39 4.11
C THR A 303 -1.77 14.09 5.08
N TYR A 304 -1.99 12.82 5.42
CA TYR A 304 -2.98 12.39 6.41
C TYR A 304 -2.29 11.90 7.68
N GLY A 305 -2.86 12.25 8.84
CA GLY A 305 -2.37 11.84 10.14
C GLY A 305 -3.50 11.75 11.15
N TYR A 306 -3.31 11.01 12.23
CA TYR A 306 -4.24 11.02 13.34
C TYR A 306 -3.56 10.64 14.67
N VAL A 307 -4.24 10.96 15.76
CA VAL A 307 -3.97 10.46 17.11
C VAL A 307 -5.26 9.94 17.74
N VAL A 308 -5.17 8.88 18.52
CA VAL A 308 -6.23 8.44 19.43
C VAL A 308 -5.85 8.87 20.83
N LEU A 309 -6.70 9.71 21.42
CA LEU A 309 -6.52 10.29 22.73
C LEU A 309 -7.27 9.48 23.78
N ASP A 310 -6.70 9.33 24.97
CA ASP A 310 -7.35 8.65 26.09
C ASP A 310 -7.05 9.35 27.42
N ASP A 311 -8.06 10.04 27.96
CA ASP A 311 -8.07 10.68 29.27
C ASP A 311 -8.70 9.79 30.36
N GLY A 312 -8.91 8.49 30.07
CA GLY A 312 -9.62 7.56 30.95
C GLY A 312 -11.15 7.70 30.90
N LYS A 313 -11.70 8.60 30.06
CA LYS A 313 -13.16 8.78 29.87
C LYS A 313 -13.67 8.14 28.58
N GLY A 314 -12.85 7.32 27.95
CA GLY A 314 -13.10 6.72 26.64
C GLY A 314 -12.24 7.35 25.55
N LYS A 315 -11.80 6.52 24.60
CA LYS A 315 -10.91 6.90 23.51
C LYS A 315 -11.53 7.92 22.56
N SER A 316 -10.74 8.82 21.98
CA SER A 316 -11.19 9.84 21.03
C SER A 316 -10.20 10.03 19.89
N LEU A 317 -10.65 9.82 18.67
CA LEU A 317 -9.84 9.98 17.46
C LEU A 317 -9.79 11.46 17.04
N VAL A 318 -8.59 11.96 16.74
CA VAL A 318 -8.36 13.26 16.12
C VAL A 318 -7.58 13.05 14.83
N GLN A 319 -8.14 13.47 13.70
CA GLN A 319 -7.55 13.35 12.37
C GLN A 319 -7.13 14.71 11.84
N ILE A 320 -6.08 14.70 11.02
CA ILE A 320 -5.62 15.84 10.24
C ILE A 320 -5.38 15.44 8.78
N ASN A 321 -5.74 16.34 7.85
CA ASN A 321 -5.44 16.21 6.43
C ASN A 321 -4.91 17.55 5.91
N VAL A 322 -3.70 17.54 5.32
CA VAL A 322 -2.96 18.72 4.88
C VAL A 322 -2.77 18.66 3.37
N GLN A 323 -3.48 19.50 2.61
CA GLN A 323 -3.48 19.48 1.16
C GLN A 323 -2.89 20.78 0.62
N SER A 324 -1.79 20.67 -0.11
CA SER A 324 -1.25 21.78 -0.91
C SER A 324 -2.05 21.94 -2.21
N ASN A 325 -2.22 23.17 -2.67
CA ASN A 325 -2.93 23.50 -3.92
C ASN A 325 -4.36 22.95 -4.00
N ALA A 326 -5.09 22.99 -2.88
CA ALA A 326 -6.44 22.46 -2.80
C ALA A 326 -7.45 23.30 -3.61
N ASN A 327 -8.42 22.61 -4.22
CA ASN A 327 -9.48 23.25 -4.99
C ASN A 327 -10.43 24.07 -4.07
N PRO A 328 -10.71 25.35 -4.36
CA PRO A 328 -11.54 26.21 -3.51
C PRO A 328 -13.06 25.99 -3.63
N SER A 329 -13.53 25.11 -4.52
CA SER A 329 -14.96 24.91 -4.83
C SER A 329 -15.84 24.67 -3.59
N GLY A 330 -15.36 23.92 -2.59
CA GLY A 330 -16.10 23.69 -1.34
C GLY A 330 -16.20 24.88 -0.39
N PHE A 331 -15.55 26.00 -0.72
CA PHE A 331 -15.50 27.23 0.08
C PHE A 331 -16.10 28.46 -0.61
N THR A 332 -16.43 28.38 -1.89
CA THR A 332 -16.97 29.52 -2.65
C THR A 332 -18.49 29.49 -2.63
N GLY A 333 -19.12 30.60 -2.25
CA GLY A 333 -20.58 30.73 -2.20
C GLY A 333 -21.28 29.93 -1.09
N ASN A 334 -20.51 29.31 -0.18
CA ASN A 334 -21.06 28.54 0.93
C ASN A 334 -21.30 29.46 2.14
N PRO A 335 -22.55 29.58 2.65
CA PRO A 335 -22.88 30.48 3.75
C PRO A 335 -22.28 30.06 5.10
N ALA A 336 -21.84 28.80 5.24
CA ALA A 336 -21.18 28.30 6.45
C ALA A 336 -19.69 28.68 6.53
N VAL A 337 -19.16 29.40 5.52
CA VAL A 337 -17.76 29.80 5.46
C VAL A 337 -17.59 31.19 6.05
N THR A 338 -16.76 31.27 7.09
CA THR A 338 -16.23 32.55 7.60
C THR A 338 -14.86 32.82 7.00
N THR A 339 -14.43 34.08 6.99
CA THR A 339 -13.10 34.47 6.51
C THR A 339 -12.34 35.17 7.64
N GLU A 340 -11.15 34.69 7.97
CA GLU A 340 -10.25 35.32 8.94
C GLU A 340 -9.66 36.62 8.38
N SER A 341 -9.06 37.43 9.24
CA SER A 341 -8.44 38.71 8.86
C SER A 341 -7.30 38.55 7.83
N ASP A 342 -6.58 37.42 7.84
CA ASP A 342 -5.56 37.11 6.84
C ASP A 342 -6.13 36.58 5.50
N GLY A 343 -7.45 36.40 5.45
CA GLY A 343 -8.19 35.88 4.29
C GLY A 343 -8.27 34.36 4.23
N THR A 344 -7.88 33.65 5.29
CA THR A 344 -8.12 32.21 5.42
C THR A 344 -9.62 31.96 5.51
N LYS A 345 -10.15 31.10 4.63
CA LYS A 345 -11.54 30.65 4.68
C LYS A 345 -11.66 29.51 5.69
N VAL A 346 -12.69 29.53 6.52
CA VAL A 346 -12.90 28.55 7.58
C VAL A 346 -14.33 28.05 7.56
N LYS A 347 -14.49 26.74 7.63
CA LYS A 347 -15.77 26.07 7.79
C LYS A 347 -15.70 25.20 9.03
N VAL A 348 -16.67 25.38 9.92
CA VAL A 348 -16.80 24.62 11.17
C VAL A 348 -18.08 23.82 11.13
N ALA A 349 -18.03 22.55 11.48
CA ALA A 349 -19.19 21.67 11.50
C ALA A 349 -19.16 20.72 12.69
N ALA A 350 -20.33 20.47 13.27
CA ALA A 350 -20.58 19.35 14.18
C ALA A 350 -21.70 18.51 13.56
N GLU A 351 -21.38 17.28 13.19
CA GLU A 351 -22.25 16.40 12.42
C GLU A 351 -22.12 14.94 12.88
N PRO A 352 -23.12 14.08 12.58
CA PRO A 352 -22.96 12.64 12.73
C PRO A 352 -21.76 12.14 11.90
N GLY A 353 -21.06 11.14 12.41
CA GLY A 353 -19.94 10.50 11.74
C GLY A 353 -20.36 9.87 10.41
N GLU A 354 -19.48 9.96 9.41
CA GLU A 354 -19.76 9.47 8.05
C GLU A 354 -20.02 7.96 8.02
N LYS A 355 -19.23 7.18 8.79
CA LYS A 355 -19.29 5.71 8.79
C LYS A 355 -20.35 5.17 9.74
N VAL A 356 -20.45 5.76 10.94
CA VAL A 356 -21.38 5.32 11.98
C VAL A 356 -22.14 6.54 12.50
N ARG A 357 -23.46 6.60 12.28
CA ARG A 357 -24.27 7.78 12.62
C ARG A 357 -24.37 8.11 14.11
N SER A 358 -24.13 7.14 14.99
CA SER A 358 -24.08 7.37 16.44
C SER A 358 -22.77 8.00 16.91
N VAL A 359 -21.74 8.02 16.06
CA VAL A 359 -20.49 8.74 16.32
C VAL A 359 -20.73 10.21 16.03
N THR A 360 -20.19 11.09 16.87
CA THR A 360 -20.16 12.54 16.64
C THR A 360 -18.83 12.92 16.02
N GLN A 361 -18.87 13.68 14.92
CA GLN A 361 -17.71 14.29 14.28
C GLN A 361 -17.76 15.81 14.43
N TRP A 362 -16.70 16.37 15.00
CA TRP A 362 -16.42 17.81 14.97
C TRP A 362 -15.33 18.06 13.95
N LYS A 363 -15.49 19.09 13.11
CA LYS A 363 -14.59 19.35 11.99
C LYS A 363 -14.34 20.83 11.81
N VAL A 364 -13.07 21.18 11.61
CA VAL A 364 -12.62 22.50 11.15
C VAL A 364 -11.85 22.32 9.86
N ASP A 365 -12.37 22.90 8.78
CA ASP A 365 -11.85 22.83 7.41
C ASP A 365 -11.41 24.23 7.00
N THR A 366 -10.12 24.43 6.79
CA THR A 366 -9.52 25.74 6.50
C THR A 366 -8.90 25.73 5.12
N LEU A 367 -9.01 26.84 4.38
CA LEU A 367 -8.35 27.06 3.10
C LEU A 367 -7.69 28.43 3.09
N ARG A 368 -6.36 28.43 3.03
CA ARG A 368 -5.55 29.65 2.95
C ARG A 368 -5.49 30.17 1.51
N LYS A 369 -5.10 31.44 1.36
CA LYS A 369 -4.95 32.12 0.05
C LYS A 369 -3.88 31.48 -0.84
N ASP A 370 -2.86 30.85 -0.24
CA ASP A 370 -1.81 30.13 -0.94
C ASP A 370 -2.24 28.71 -1.38
N GLY A 371 -3.52 28.35 -1.21
CA GLY A 371 -4.05 27.05 -1.59
C GLY A 371 -3.79 25.94 -0.57
N LEU A 372 -3.17 26.24 0.59
CA LEU A 372 -3.01 25.26 1.65
C LEU A 372 -4.34 25.03 2.37
N ARG A 373 -4.86 23.81 2.28
CA ARG A 373 -6.04 23.36 3.03
C ARG A 373 -5.63 22.47 4.19
N VAL A 374 -6.12 22.79 5.39
CA VAL A 374 -5.93 21.96 6.59
C VAL A 374 -7.29 21.62 7.15
N VAL A 375 -7.57 20.33 7.22
CA VAL A 375 -8.80 19.77 7.82
C VAL A 375 -8.42 19.06 9.10
N VAL A 376 -9.00 19.47 10.23
CA VAL A 376 -8.87 18.78 11.51
C VAL A 376 -10.25 18.29 11.93
N SER A 377 -10.37 16.99 12.20
CA SER A 377 -11.60 16.38 12.71
C SER A 377 -11.36 15.70 14.04
N ALA A 378 -12.34 15.71 14.94
CA ALA A 378 -12.32 14.91 16.15
C ALA A 378 -13.61 14.12 16.32
N PHE A 379 -13.48 12.91 16.85
CA PHE A 379 -14.55 11.94 16.99
C PHE A 379 -14.63 11.42 18.42
N ASN A 380 -15.82 11.04 18.86
CA ASN A 380 -16.06 10.45 20.17
C ASN A 380 -15.89 8.90 20.19
N THR A 381 -15.02 8.38 19.35
CA THR A 381 -14.66 6.96 19.18
C THR A 381 -13.16 6.85 18.91
N ALA A 382 -12.56 5.68 19.13
CA ALA A 382 -11.19 5.38 18.73
C ALA A 382 -11.03 5.19 17.20
N ASP A 383 -12.06 4.65 16.56
CA ASP A 383 -12.13 4.32 15.14
C ASP A 383 -13.51 4.71 14.62
N GLN A 384 -13.57 5.34 13.44
CA GLN A 384 -14.83 5.76 12.81
C GLN A 384 -15.77 4.60 12.50
N ASN A 385 -15.24 3.38 12.33
CA ASN A 385 -16.07 2.18 12.12
C ASN A 385 -16.58 1.58 13.44
N GLY A 386 -16.01 1.99 14.57
CA GLY A 386 -16.40 1.55 15.91
C GLY A 386 -17.56 2.34 16.51
N PRO A 387 -18.14 1.85 17.62
CA PRO A 387 -19.15 2.58 18.36
C PRO A 387 -18.55 3.80 19.08
N ALA A 388 -19.40 4.77 19.40
CA ALA A 388 -19.00 5.86 20.31
C ALA A 388 -18.58 5.29 21.68
N THR A 389 -17.46 5.78 22.19
CA THR A 389 -16.85 5.36 23.47
C THR A 389 -17.01 6.42 24.55
N ARG A 390 -17.43 7.64 24.18
CA ARG A 390 -17.61 8.81 25.03
C ARG A 390 -18.72 9.72 24.47
N PRO A 391 -19.32 10.64 25.25
CA PRO A 391 -20.44 11.46 24.77
C PRO A 391 -20.04 12.51 23.72
N SER A 392 -18.79 12.99 23.73
CA SER A 392 -18.27 14.00 22.80
C SER A 392 -16.77 13.82 22.58
N PRO A 393 -16.18 14.35 21.49
CA PRO A 393 -14.73 14.29 21.26
C PRO A 393 -13.92 14.85 22.44
N ALA A 394 -12.68 14.36 22.62
CA ALA A 394 -11.77 14.80 23.68
C ALA A 394 -11.28 16.25 23.48
N LEU A 395 -11.10 16.67 22.22
CA LEU A 395 -10.74 18.03 21.89
C LEU A 395 -11.99 18.88 21.65
N THR A 396 -11.95 20.11 22.15
CA THR A 396 -12.97 21.12 21.91
C THR A 396 -12.89 21.65 20.48
N MET A 397 -14.02 22.16 19.96
CA MET A 397 -14.03 22.84 18.66
C MET A 397 -13.01 24.00 18.60
N GLY A 398 -12.79 24.70 19.72
CA GLY A 398 -11.77 25.74 19.85
C GLY A 398 -10.35 25.22 19.65
N GLN A 399 -10.00 24.08 20.25
CA GLN A 399 -8.70 23.43 20.06
C GLN A 399 -8.51 22.93 18.62
N LEU A 400 -9.55 22.35 17.99
CA LEU A 400 -9.48 21.97 16.57
C LEU A 400 -9.21 23.18 15.68
N ARG A 401 -9.85 24.32 16.00
CA ARG A 401 -9.65 25.58 15.29
C ARG A 401 -8.25 26.14 15.49
N GLN A 402 -7.69 26.06 16.70
CA GLN A 402 -6.30 26.45 16.97
C GLN A 402 -5.31 25.63 16.14
N ILE A 403 -5.47 24.30 16.10
CA ILE A 403 -4.63 23.41 15.29
C ILE A 403 -4.77 23.75 13.79
N ALA A 404 -5.98 23.89 13.26
CA ALA A 404 -6.21 24.14 11.84
C ALA A 404 -5.67 25.51 11.38
N LEU A 405 -5.77 26.53 12.24
CA LEU A 405 -5.35 27.91 11.96
C LEU A 405 -3.93 28.25 12.40
N ALA A 406 -3.17 27.29 12.92
CA ALA A 406 -1.84 27.54 13.47
C ALA A 406 -0.95 28.35 12.49
N PRO A 407 -0.28 29.43 12.96
CA PRO A 407 0.58 30.24 12.09
C PRO A 407 1.77 29.44 11.54
N GLU A 408 2.19 28.38 12.22
CA GLU A 408 3.29 27.47 11.83
C GLU A 408 3.01 26.69 10.54
N TRP A 409 1.76 26.68 10.06
CA TRP A 409 1.43 26.20 8.71
C TRP A 409 1.93 27.15 7.60
N LYS A 410 2.27 28.41 7.92
CA LYS A 410 2.81 29.39 6.96
C LYS A 410 4.29 29.09 6.70
N VAL A 411 4.75 29.27 5.46
CA VAL A 411 6.19 29.30 5.20
C VAL A 411 6.75 30.54 5.89
N GLY A 412 7.72 30.37 6.79
CA GLY A 412 8.47 31.50 7.32
C GLY A 412 9.21 32.17 6.16
N THR A 413 9.03 33.47 5.96
CA THR A 413 9.97 34.25 5.16
C THR A 413 11.35 34.07 5.81
N PRO A 414 12.40 33.69 5.08
CA PRO A 414 13.74 33.71 5.65
C PRO A 414 14.01 35.11 6.18
N ALA A 415 14.40 35.22 7.45
CA ALA A 415 14.94 36.46 7.96
C ALA A 415 16.15 36.82 7.07
N ARG A 416 16.10 38.00 6.44
CA ARG A 416 17.20 38.53 5.64
C ARG A 416 18.35 38.97 6.54
#